data_AF-A0A132AIK3-F1
#
_entry.id   AF-A0A132AIK3-F1
#
_cell.length_a   1.000
_cell.length_b   1.000
_cell.length_c   1.000
_cell.angle_alpha   90.00
_cell.angle_beta   90.00
_cell.angle_gamma   90.00
#
_symmetry.space_group_name_H-M   'P 1'
#
loop_
_entity.id
_entity.type
_entity.pdbx_description
1 polymer ?
#
loop_
_entity_poly.entity_id
_entity_poly.type
_entity_poly.pdbx_seq_one_letter_code
_entity_poly.pdbx_strand_id
1 'polypeptide(L)'
;MSMPNCDPYVQFIRIIQEMLKDAVSNQIIEKTFGKFNHEARQCFFDYGSNIEMMMLFIKSVIKFNPSNGRPFIDQQLLHQRAKLMQKFIIQDDCHMLDFLAKTIEYLHQNHLNMEEIDKVITILHSTEVIPLFIRNHWTYARNPKGNHLETTTLDRLRAIKHCFLFKYSLLCDTNEIE
;
A
#
# COMPACT_ATOMS: atom_id res chain seq x y z
N MET A 1 29.04 -27.30 0.29
CA MET A 1 28.64 -25.99 -0.25
C MET A 1 27.17 -26.07 -0.62
N SER A 2 26.28 -25.66 0.27
CA SER A 2 24.84 -25.65 0.04
C SER A 2 24.42 -24.26 -0.44
N MET A 3 23.87 -24.15 -1.65
CA MET A 3 23.14 -22.96 -2.08
C MET A 3 22.01 -22.71 -1.05
N PRO A 4 21.79 -21.48 -0.58
CA PRO A 4 20.77 -21.22 0.40
C PRO A 4 19.40 -21.43 -0.26
N ASN A 5 18.59 -22.31 0.34
CA ASN A 5 17.16 -22.45 0.06
C ASN A 5 16.54 -21.05 0.01
N CYS A 6 16.26 -20.53 -1.19
CA CYS A 6 15.53 -19.29 -1.34
C CYS A 6 14.08 -19.57 -0.95
N ASP A 7 13.65 -19.01 0.18
CA ASP A 7 12.28 -18.92 0.65
C ASP A 7 11.28 -18.75 -0.52
N PRO A 8 10.30 -19.66 -0.68
CA PRO A 8 9.25 -19.57 -1.69
C PRO A 8 8.58 -18.18 -1.77
N TYR A 9 8.46 -17.46 -0.64
CA TYR A 9 7.93 -16.10 -0.59
C TYR A 9 8.83 -15.10 -1.36
N VAL A 10 10.14 -15.12 -1.10
CA VAL A 10 11.09 -14.20 -1.74
C VAL A 10 11.15 -14.42 -3.26
N GLN A 11 11.12 -15.68 -3.69
CA GLN A 11 11.07 -16.01 -5.13
C GLN A 11 9.79 -15.48 -5.78
N PHE A 12 8.66 -15.63 -5.10
CA PHE A 12 7.38 -15.15 -5.57
C PHE A 12 7.35 -13.62 -5.73
N ILE A 13 7.77 -12.88 -4.70
CA ILE A 13 7.81 -11.41 -4.72
C ILE A 13 8.66 -10.92 -5.90
N ARG A 14 9.82 -11.54 -6.13
CA ARG A 14 10.68 -11.23 -7.27
C ARG A 14 9.98 -11.48 -8.60
N ILE A 15 9.28 -12.60 -8.76
CA ILE A 15 8.54 -12.90 -9.99
C ILE A 15 7.46 -11.84 -10.25
N ILE A 16 6.69 -11.46 -9.23
CA ILE A 16 5.69 -10.40 -9.38
C ILE A 16 6.33 -9.05 -9.70
N GLN A 17 7.44 -8.69 -9.05
CA GLN A 17 8.18 -7.48 -9.35
C GLN A 17 8.63 -7.42 -10.81
N GLU A 18 9.20 -8.51 -11.34
CA GLU A 18 9.58 -8.59 -12.76
C GLU A 18 8.36 -8.47 -13.67
N MET A 19 7.27 -9.20 -13.38
CA MET A 19 6.05 -9.11 -14.16
C MET A 19 5.43 -7.70 -14.17
N LEU A 20 5.60 -6.91 -13.12
CA LEU A 20 5.08 -5.55 -13.04
C LEU A 20 5.91 -4.52 -13.82
N LYS A 21 7.14 -4.86 -14.23
CA LYS A 21 7.96 -4.01 -15.12
C LYS A 21 7.40 -3.99 -16.54
N ASP A 22 7.02 -5.17 -17.02
CA ASP A 22 6.29 -5.33 -18.26
C ASP A 22 4.84 -4.89 -17.99
N ALA A 23 4.16 -4.23 -18.94
CA ALA A 23 2.78 -3.75 -18.75
C ALA A 23 1.75 -4.90 -18.73
N VAL A 24 1.94 -5.84 -17.81
CA VAL A 24 1.28 -7.14 -17.74
C VAL A 24 -0.12 -6.99 -17.18
N SER A 25 -1.08 -7.65 -17.84
CA SER A 25 -2.48 -7.63 -17.41
C SER A 25 -2.65 -8.35 -16.07
N ASN A 26 -3.64 -7.90 -15.30
CA ASN A 26 -4.01 -8.54 -14.04
C ASN A 26 -4.23 -10.05 -14.16
N GLN A 27 -4.82 -10.49 -15.28
CA GLN A 27 -5.11 -11.90 -15.52
C GLN A 27 -3.85 -12.77 -15.52
N ILE A 28 -2.73 -12.25 -16.03
CA ILE A 28 -1.46 -12.99 -16.04
C ILE A 28 -0.90 -13.04 -14.62
N ILE A 29 -0.98 -11.94 -13.86
CA ILE A 29 -0.59 -11.91 -12.44
C ILE A 29 -1.41 -12.93 -11.63
N GLU A 30 -2.72 -12.98 -11.83
CA GLU A 30 -3.64 -13.96 -11.22
C GLU A 30 -3.27 -15.40 -11.56
N LYS A 31 -2.97 -15.68 -12.84
CA LYS A 31 -2.50 -17.00 -13.26
C LYS A 31 -1.19 -17.37 -12.56
N THR A 32 -0.28 -16.40 -12.36
CA THR A 32 0.95 -16.62 -11.62
C THR A 32 0.66 -16.96 -10.17
N PHE A 33 -0.20 -16.23 -9.46
CA PHE A 33 -0.64 -16.58 -8.10
C PHE A 33 -1.16 -18.03 -8.02
N GLY A 34 -1.98 -18.45 -8.98
CA GLY A 34 -2.56 -19.80 -9.02
C GLY A 34 -1.55 -20.95 -9.19
N LYS A 35 -0.32 -20.66 -9.65
CA LYS A 35 0.73 -21.66 -9.86
C LYS A 35 1.55 -21.97 -8.61
N PHE A 36 1.49 -21.14 -7.57
CA PHE A 36 2.24 -21.39 -6.33
C PHE A 36 1.49 -22.36 -5.42
N ASN A 37 2.24 -23.17 -4.67
CA ASN A 37 1.69 -24.17 -3.76
C ASN A 37 0.83 -23.50 -2.66
N HIS A 38 -0.02 -24.28 -2.01
CA HIS A 38 -0.92 -23.80 -0.96
C HIS A 38 -0.17 -23.22 0.27
N GLU A 39 1.00 -23.74 0.62
CA GLU A 39 1.82 -23.26 1.76
C GLU A 39 2.41 -21.88 1.47
N ALA A 40 2.91 -21.63 0.25
CA ALA A 40 3.32 -20.29 -0.17
C ALA A 40 2.14 -19.31 -0.12
N ARG A 41 0.94 -19.75 -0.52
CA ARG A 41 -0.31 -18.96 -0.35
C ARG A 41 -0.60 -18.63 1.11
N GLN A 42 -0.37 -19.57 2.04
CA GLN A 42 -0.55 -19.33 3.46
C GLN A 42 0.43 -18.30 4.01
N CYS A 43 1.69 -18.30 3.57
CA CYS A 43 2.65 -17.24 3.91
C CYS A 43 2.21 -15.85 3.42
N PHE A 44 1.51 -15.75 2.29
CA PHE A 44 0.96 -14.46 1.83
C PHE A 44 -0.14 -13.90 2.72
N PHE A 45 -0.85 -14.76 3.45
CA PHE A 45 -1.92 -14.32 4.34
C PHE A 45 -1.41 -13.81 5.70
N ASP A 46 -0.09 -13.79 5.93
CA ASP A 46 0.46 -12.99 7.03
C ASP A 46 0.40 -11.49 6.68
N TYR A 47 0.07 -10.67 7.67
CA TYR A 47 -0.28 -9.26 7.51
C TYR A 47 0.87 -8.43 6.90
N GLY A 48 2.12 -8.70 7.32
CA GLY A 48 3.29 -8.01 6.78
C GLY A 48 3.51 -8.29 5.28
N SER A 49 3.27 -9.52 4.85
CA SER A 49 3.39 -9.96 3.46
C SER A 49 2.30 -9.37 2.55
N ASN A 50 1.08 -9.19 3.06
CA ASN A 50 0.00 -8.52 2.33
C ASN A 50 0.30 -7.05 2.03
N ILE A 51 0.81 -6.31 3.01
CA ILE A 51 1.18 -4.90 2.82
C ILE A 51 2.27 -4.76 1.76
N GLU A 52 3.31 -5.60 1.79
CA GLU A 52 4.37 -5.58 0.79
C GLU A 52 3.83 -5.79 -0.63
N MET A 53 2.96 -6.79 -0.81
CA MET A 53 2.30 -7.08 -2.08
C MET A 53 1.45 -5.91 -2.59
N MET A 54 0.61 -5.32 -1.73
CA MET A 54 -0.18 -4.15 -2.10
C MET A 54 0.71 -2.97 -2.49
N MET A 55 1.83 -2.78 -1.79
CA MET A 55 2.80 -1.74 -2.14
C MET A 55 3.48 -1.97 -3.49
N LEU A 56 3.73 -3.22 -3.93
CA LEU A 56 4.25 -3.50 -5.28
C LEU A 56 3.29 -3.01 -6.36
N PHE A 57 1.99 -3.22 -6.15
CA PHE A 57 0.98 -2.74 -7.07
C PHE A 57 0.92 -1.21 -7.12
N ILE A 58 1.02 -0.51 -5.98
CA ILE A 58 1.15 0.96 -5.93
C ILE A 58 2.41 1.44 -6.68
N LYS A 59 3.55 0.77 -6.47
CA LYS A 59 4.81 1.08 -7.16
C LYS A 59 4.66 0.97 -8.69
N SER A 60 3.92 -0.02 -9.17
CA SER A 60 3.77 -0.28 -10.61
C SER A 60 2.96 0.78 -11.38
N VAL A 61 2.21 1.64 -10.68
CA VAL A 61 1.32 2.62 -11.31
C VAL A 61 1.94 4.01 -11.45
N ILE A 62 3.10 4.26 -10.84
CA ILE A 62 3.83 5.52 -11.03
C ILE A 62 4.48 5.50 -12.40
N LYS A 63 4.22 6.53 -13.20
CA LYS A 63 4.82 6.77 -14.51
C LYS A 63 5.48 8.15 -14.52
N PHE A 64 6.39 8.36 -15.47
CA PHE A 64 7.06 9.65 -15.65
C PHE A 64 6.63 10.26 -16.97
N ASN A 65 6.24 11.53 -16.92
CA ASN A 65 5.92 12.28 -18.12
C ASN A 65 7.20 12.51 -18.95
N PRO A 66 7.28 12.02 -20.20
CA PRO A 66 8.51 12.13 -21.01
C PRO A 66 8.95 13.57 -21.29
N SER A 67 8.00 14.52 -21.28
CA SER A 67 8.25 15.91 -21.65
C SER A 67 8.85 16.75 -20.53
N ASN A 68 8.55 16.44 -19.27
CA ASN A 68 9.00 17.25 -18.12
C ASN A 68 9.57 16.42 -16.96
N GLY A 69 9.65 15.09 -17.11
CA GLY A 69 10.18 14.18 -16.10
C GLY A 69 9.35 14.10 -14.83
N ARG A 70 8.17 14.73 -14.76
CA ARG A 70 7.34 14.73 -13.55
C ARG A 70 6.65 13.37 -13.38
N PRO A 71 6.67 12.80 -12.17
CA PRO A 71 5.92 11.60 -11.88
C PRO A 71 4.42 11.89 -11.85
N PHE A 72 3.63 10.93 -12.30
CA PHE A 72 2.17 10.96 -12.23
C PHE A 72 1.64 9.53 -12.02
N ILE A 73 0.38 9.43 -11.61
CA ILE A 73 -0.29 8.12 -11.46
C ILE A 73 -1.04 7.75 -12.73
N ASP A 74 -0.75 6.57 -13.26
CA ASP A 74 -1.62 5.92 -14.24
C ASP A 74 -2.89 5.43 -13.54
N GLN A 75 -3.94 6.25 -13.58
CA GLN A 75 -5.20 5.98 -12.87
C GLN A 75 -5.92 4.75 -13.42
N GLN A 76 -5.85 4.49 -14.73
CA GLN A 76 -6.49 3.32 -15.33
C GLN A 76 -5.79 2.04 -14.84
N LEU A 77 -4.46 2.04 -14.84
CA LEU A 77 -3.69 0.94 -14.29
C LEU A 77 -3.94 0.79 -12.79
N LEU A 78 -4.03 1.88 -12.03
CA LEU A 78 -4.35 1.83 -10.59
C LEU A 78 -5.72 1.21 -10.32
N HIS A 79 -6.77 1.57 -11.06
CA HIS A 79 -8.08 0.90 -10.94
C HIS A 79 -8.00 -0.60 -11.20
N GLN A 80 -7.20 -1.02 -12.19
CA GLN A 80 -6.97 -2.43 -12.44
C GLN A 80 -6.24 -3.06 -11.25
N ARG A 81 -5.11 -2.50 -10.82
CA ARG A 81 -4.32 -3.04 -9.72
C ARG A 81 -5.10 -3.09 -8.40
N ALA A 82 -5.96 -2.11 -8.13
CA ALA A 82 -6.81 -2.08 -6.95
C ALA A 82 -7.79 -3.28 -6.89
N LYS A 83 -8.35 -3.70 -8.03
CA LYS A 83 -9.16 -4.93 -8.11
C LYS A 83 -8.37 -6.20 -7.74
N LEU A 84 -7.05 -6.23 -7.98
CA LEU A 84 -6.20 -7.32 -7.48
C LEU A 84 -5.94 -7.19 -5.99
N MET A 85 -5.72 -5.96 -5.49
CA MET A 85 -5.50 -5.69 -4.07
C MET A 85 -6.68 -6.18 -3.21
N GLN A 86 -7.91 -6.13 -3.72
CA GLN A 86 -9.10 -6.70 -3.06
C GLN A 86 -9.00 -8.21 -2.74
N LYS A 87 -8.01 -8.93 -3.27
CA LYS A 87 -7.76 -10.34 -2.89
C LYS A 87 -6.82 -10.50 -1.69
N PHE A 88 -6.17 -9.41 -1.29
CA PHE A 88 -5.22 -9.35 -0.17
C PHE A 88 -5.80 -8.50 0.96
N ILE A 89 -7.12 -8.60 1.19
CA ILE A 89 -7.84 -7.74 2.15
C ILE A 89 -7.20 -7.85 3.52
N ILE A 90 -6.72 -6.71 3.99
CA ILE A 90 -6.29 -6.49 5.36
C ILE A 90 -7.56 -6.24 6.18
N GLN A 91 -7.79 -7.05 7.20
CA GLN A 91 -9.05 -7.01 7.94
C GLN A 91 -9.03 -6.07 9.14
N ASP A 92 -7.85 -5.80 9.72
CA ASP A 92 -7.73 -4.94 10.89
C ASP A 92 -7.32 -3.51 10.54
N ASP A 93 -7.78 -2.59 11.38
CA ASP A 93 -7.52 -1.16 11.25
C ASP A 93 -6.03 -0.81 11.29
N CYS A 94 -5.24 -1.54 12.08
CA CYS A 94 -3.86 -1.18 12.36
C CYS A 94 -2.99 -1.37 11.11
N HIS A 95 -3.08 -2.54 10.49
CA HIS A 95 -2.39 -2.84 9.24
C HIS A 95 -2.94 -2.03 8.06
N MET A 96 -4.24 -1.69 8.04
CA MET A 96 -4.78 -0.77 7.03
C MET A 96 -4.23 0.66 7.18
N LEU A 97 -4.04 1.13 8.41
CA LEU A 97 -3.38 2.42 8.67
C LEU A 97 -1.89 2.38 8.31
N ASP A 98 -1.20 1.28 8.57
CA ASP A 98 0.19 1.10 8.15
C ASP A 98 0.32 1.10 6.61
N PHE A 99 -0.56 0.37 5.92
CA PHE A 99 -0.64 0.39 4.45
C PHE A 99 -0.91 1.82 3.93
N LEU A 100 -1.85 2.55 4.52
CA LEU A 100 -2.14 3.93 4.15
C LEU A 100 -0.91 4.83 4.34
N ALA A 101 -0.25 4.73 5.49
CA ALA A 101 0.93 5.52 5.81
C ALA A 101 2.10 5.23 4.87
N LYS A 102 2.40 3.95 4.60
CA LYS A 102 3.44 3.53 3.64
C LYS A 102 3.12 3.98 2.22
N THR A 103 1.87 3.92 1.81
CA THR A 103 1.41 4.42 0.50
C THR A 103 1.70 5.91 0.36
N ILE A 104 1.25 6.73 1.32
CA ILE A 104 1.46 8.18 1.30
C ILE A 104 2.95 8.54 1.35
N GLU A 105 3.71 7.88 2.23
CA GLU A 105 5.15 8.07 2.34
C GLU A 105 5.87 7.77 1.03
N TYR A 106 5.58 6.64 0.41
CA TYR A 106 6.17 6.24 -0.85
C TYR A 106 5.83 7.22 -1.98
N LEU A 107 4.56 7.63 -2.12
CA LEU A 107 4.14 8.60 -3.13
C LEU A 107 4.84 9.96 -2.93
N HIS A 108 4.94 10.41 -1.68
CA HIS A 108 5.61 11.65 -1.35
C HIS A 108 7.12 11.61 -1.66
N GLN A 109 7.79 10.51 -1.32
CA GLN A 109 9.21 10.28 -1.65
C GLN A 109 9.46 10.23 -3.16
N ASN A 110 8.47 9.81 -3.94
CA ASN A 110 8.51 9.86 -5.41
C ASN A 110 8.02 11.20 -5.96
N HIS A 111 8.03 12.27 -5.16
CA HIS A 111 7.71 13.64 -5.57
C HIS A 111 6.29 13.85 -6.14
N LEU A 112 5.33 12.99 -5.80
CA LEU A 112 3.93 13.25 -6.09
C LEU A 112 3.39 14.33 -5.16
N ASN A 113 2.63 15.26 -5.74
CA ASN A 113 2.00 16.35 -5.00
C ASN A 113 0.76 15.86 -4.24
N MET A 114 0.18 16.73 -3.40
CA MET A 114 -0.99 16.37 -2.58
C MET A 114 -2.21 15.98 -3.44
N GLU A 115 -2.40 16.61 -4.59
CA GLU A 115 -3.52 16.31 -5.50
C GLU A 115 -3.41 14.89 -6.09
N GLU A 116 -2.21 14.48 -6.52
CA GLU A 116 -1.97 13.12 -7.01
C GLU A 116 -2.14 12.07 -5.90
N ILE A 117 -1.69 12.39 -4.67
CA ILE A 117 -1.92 11.52 -3.51
C ILE A 117 -3.43 11.41 -3.21
N ASP A 118 -4.16 12.53 -3.23
CA ASP A 118 -5.62 12.56 -3.06
C ASP A 118 -6.34 11.64 -4.08
N LYS A 119 -5.89 11.64 -5.34
CA LYS A 119 -6.41 10.75 -6.38
C LYS A 119 -6.17 9.28 -6.04
N VAL A 120 -4.97 8.91 -5.61
CA VAL A 120 -4.66 7.52 -5.21
C VAL A 120 -5.55 7.08 -4.07
N ILE A 121 -5.63 7.87 -2.99
CA ILE A 121 -6.45 7.52 -1.82
C ILE A 121 -7.93 7.42 -2.18
N THR A 122 -8.42 8.29 -3.08
CA THR A 122 -9.80 8.24 -3.58
C THR A 122 -10.07 6.99 -4.42
N ILE A 123 -9.13 6.58 -5.27
CA ILE A 123 -9.25 5.34 -6.05
C ILE A 123 -9.24 4.13 -5.12
N LEU A 124 -8.29 4.05 -4.18
CA LEU A 124 -8.22 2.94 -3.23
C LEU A 124 -9.50 2.83 -2.38
N HIS A 125 -10.11 3.95 -2.03
CA HIS A 125 -11.38 3.94 -1.33
C HIS A 125 -12.56 3.52 -2.23
N SER A 126 -12.70 4.10 -3.42
CA SER A 126 -13.82 3.79 -4.34
C SER A 126 -13.76 2.36 -4.90
N THR A 127 -12.60 1.74 -4.84
CA THR A 127 -12.38 0.32 -5.18
C THR A 127 -12.34 -0.57 -3.96
N GLU A 128 -12.79 -0.09 -2.80
CA GLU A 128 -12.94 -0.89 -1.57
C GLU A 128 -11.64 -1.53 -1.07
N VAL A 129 -10.48 -1.04 -1.50
CA VAL A 129 -9.17 -1.48 -0.97
C VAL A 129 -8.96 -0.92 0.43
N ILE A 130 -9.40 0.33 0.66
CA ILE A 130 -9.45 0.92 2.00
C ILE A 130 -10.89 1.36 2.32
N PRO A 131 -11.40 1.08 3.53
CA PRO A 131 -12.71 1.52 3.94
C PRO A 131 -12.73 3.03 4.24
N LEU A 132 -13.93 3.62 4.28
CA LEU A 132 -14.12 5.06 4.48
C LEU A 132 -13.42 5.58 5.75
N PHE A 133 -13.47 4.84 6.85
CA PHE A 133 -12.88 5.26 8.11
C PHE A 133 -11.34 5.33 8.04
N ILE A 134 -10.68 4.47 7.27
CA ILE A 134 -9.24 4.55 7.00
C ILE A 134 -8.95 5.76 6.12
N ARG A 135 -9.69 5.93 5.02
CA ARG A 135 -9.57 7.09 4.12
C ARG A 135 -9.75 8.43 4.85
N ASN A 136 -10.64 8.49 5.84
CA ASN A 136 -10.88 9.69 6.64
C ASN A 136 -9.66 10.15 7.44
N HIS A 137 -8.72 9.27 7.80
CA HIS A 137 -7.48 9.68 8.44
C HIS A 137 -6.67 10.60 7.54
N TRP A 138 -6.66 10.35 6.23
CA TRP A 138 -6.04 11.26 5.27
C TRP A 138 -6.83 12.56 5.07
N THR A 139 -8.17 12.46 4.97
CA THR A 139 -9.04 13.63 4.76
C THR A 139 -8.97 14.63 5.91
N TYR A 140 -8.96 14.14 7.16
CA TYR A 140 -9.02 14.98 8.37
C TYR A 140 -7.69 15.16 9.07
N ALA A 141 -6.61 14.51 8.62
CA ALA A 141 -5.28 14.85 9.13
C ALA A 141 -4.96 16.33 8.80
N ARG A 142 -4.61 17.07 9.83
CA ARG A 142 -4.35 18.51 9.80
C ARG A 142 -3.11 18.84 10.61
N ASN A 143 -2.56 20.02 10.36
CA ASN A 143 -1.46 20.54 11.15
C ASN A 143 -1.89 20.66 12.64
N PRO A 144 -1.20 19.99 13.58
CA PRO A 144 -1.56 20.02 15.00
C PRO A 144 -1.37 21.41 15.64
N LYS A 145 -0.63 22.32 15.00
CA LYS A 145 -0.39 23.67 15.51
C LYS A 145 -1.52 24.66 15.24
N GLY A 146 -2.59 24.27 14.54
CA GLY A 146 -3.82 25.08 14.42
C GLY A 146 -3.71 26.40 13.65
N ASN A 147 -2.53 26.79 13.19
CA ASN A 147 -2.33 28.04 12.47
C ASN A 147 -2.85 27.93 11.03
N HIS A 148 -3.29 29.05 10.45
CA HIS A 148 -3.80 29.20 9.06
C HIS A 148 -2.82 28.79 7.93
N LEU A 149 -1.74 28.07 8.24
CA LEU A 149 -0.82 27.49 7.27
C LEU A 149 -1.47 26.27 6.61
N GLU A 150 -1.35 26.19 5.29
CA GLU A 150 -1.79 25.02 4.52
C GLU A 150 -1.15 23.75 5.10
N THR A 151 -1.97 22.74 5.39
CA THR A 151 -1.49 21.45 5.90
C THR A 151 -0.68 20.75 4.81
N THR A 152 0.57 20.40 5.10
CA THR A 152 1.44 19.69 4.14
C THR A 152 1.19 18.18 4.14
N THR A 153 1.66 17.48 3.10
CA THR A 153 1.64 16.00 3.05
C THR A 153 2.35 15.38 4.25
N LEU A 154 3.48 15.96 4.67
CA LEU A 154 4.24 15.47 5.82
C LEU A 154 3.48 15.66 7.14
N ASP A 155 2.77 16.78 7.32
CA ASP A 155 1.94 16.99 8.50
C ASP A 155 0.82 15.94 8.58
N ARG A 156 0.17 15.66 7.43
CA ARG A 156 -0.85 14.61 7.37
C ARG A 156 -0.27 13.23 7.67
N LEU A 157 0.86 12.89 7.06
CA LEU A 157 1.53 11.61 7.27
C LEU A 157 1.94 11.41 8.73
N ARG A 158 2.47 12.43 9.40
CA ARG A 158 2.81 12.36 10.83
C ARG A 158 1.57 12.08 11.67
N ALA A 159 0.47 12.79 11.45
CA ALA A 159 -0.77 12.55 12.19
C ALA A 159 -1.26 11.11 12.02
N ILE A 160 -1.25 10.58 10.80
CA ILE A 160 -1.63 9.18 10.52
C ILE A 160 -0.69 8.20 11.23
N LYS A 161 0.64 8.42 11.17
CA LYS A 161 1.63 7.58 11.88
C LYS A 161 1.42 7.60 13.39
N HIS A 162 1.06 8.75 13.97
CA HIS A 162 0.71 8.84 15.39
C HIS A 162 -0.56 8.04 15.73
N CYS A 163 -1.61 8.14 14.91
CA CYS A 163 -2.82 7.32 15.08
C CYS A 163 -2.51 5.81 14.99
N PHE A 164 -1.67 5.40 14.05
CA PHE A 164 -1.19 4.02 13.94
C PHE A 164 -0.48 3.57 15.21
N LEU A 165 0.53 4.31 15.68
CA LEU A 165 1.29 3.96 16.89
C LEU A 165 0.41 3.85 18.13
N PHE A 166 -0.56 4.77 18.27
CA PHE A 166 -1.53 4.75 19.37
C PHE A 166 -2.44 3.52 19.31
N LYS A 167 -2.97 3.16 18.13
CA LYS A 167 -3.78 1.94 17.98
C LYS A 167 -2.96 0.68 18.24
N TYR A 168 -1.71 0.65 17.75
CA TYR A 168 -0.81 -0.47 17.96
C TYR A 168 -0.50 -0.69 19.43
N SER A 169 -0.21 0.36 20.21
CA SER A 169 0.06 0.23 21.64
C SER A 169 -1.14 -0.34 22.41
N LEU A 170 -2.37 0.09 22.09
CA LEU A 170 -3.59 -0.46 22.71
C LEU A 170 -3.77 -1.96 22.44
N LEU A 171 -3.37 -2.44 21.25
CA LEU A 171 -3.43 -3.86 20.89
C LEU A 171 -2.34 -4.68 21.59
N CYS A 172 -1.15 -4.11 21.82
CA CYS A 172 -0.09 -4.78 22.57
C CYS A 172 -0.40 -4.88 24.06
N ASP A 173 -0.92 -3.81 24.67
CA ASP A 173 -1.24 -3.78 26.11
C ASP A 173 -2.40 -4.73 26.48
N THR A 174 -3.27 -5.08 25.52
CA THR A 174 -4.39 -6.00 25.75
C THR A 174 -3.99 -7.48 25.72
N ASN A 175 -2.85 -7.82 25.12
CA ASN A 175 -2.35 -9.21 25.07
C ASN A 175 -1.55 -9.63 26.32
N GLU A 176 -1.31 -8.72 27.27
CA GLU A 176 -0.60 -9.01 28.53
C GLU A 176 -1.55 -9.21 29.73
N ILE A 177 -2.87 -9.17 29.53
CA ILE A 177 -3.88 -9.23 30.60
C ILE A 177 -4.70 -10.55 30.61
N GLU A 178 -4.41 -11.51 29.73
CA GLU A 178 -5.03 -12.85 29.76
C GLU A 178 -4.16 -13.93 30.45
#